data_AF-A0A3N5U7D8-F1
#
_entry.id   AF-A0A3N5U7D8-F1
#
_cell.length_a   1.000
_cell.length_b   1.000
_cell.length_c   1.000
_cell.angle_alpha   90.00
_cell.angle_beta   90.00
_cell.angle_gamma   90.00
#
_symmetry.space_group_name_H-M   'P 1'
#
loop_
_entity.id
_entity.type
_entity.pdbx_description
1 polymer ?
#
loop_
_entity_poly.entity_id
_entity_poly.type
_entity_poly.pdbx_seq_one_letter_code
_entity_poly.pdbx_strand_id
1 'polypeptide(L)'
;MRVSVGSIERRLGEPVSFLEAVDGEQGARIGLRERPDAVVADEIASRAGAFSLAKDLRGAPDPYLGPIVILLERKHDAWLARWSGANAWFVRPLDPFELADRLVELIESDRDQQRNQPKDQRETV
;
A
#
# COMPACT_ATOMS: atom_id res chain seq x y z
N MET A 1 5.86 5.80 -13.28
CA MET A 1 6.84 5.60 -12.18
C MET A 1 7.74 4.37 -12.37
N ARG A 2 7.85 3.79 -13.58
CA ARG A 2 8.60 2.54 -13.83
C ARG A 2 10.14 2.62 -13.69
N VAL A 3 10.72 3.82 -13.62
CA VAL A 3 12.18 4.02 -13.73
C VAL A 3 12.91 4.11 -12.38
N SER A 4 12.21 4.06 -11.24
CA SER A 4 12.80 4.38 -9.93
C SER A 4 12.97 3.21 -8.97
N VAL A 5 12.73 1.96 -9.39
CA VAL A 5 12.53 0.85 -8.44
C VAL A 5 13.55 -0.30 -8.56
N GLY A 6 14.65 -0.12 -9.30
CA GLY A 6 15.76 -1.10 -9.30
C GLY A 6 16.47 -1.24 -7.94
N SER A 7 16.32 -0.24 -7.05
CA SER A 7 16.90 -0.31 -5.69
C SER A 7 16.12 -1.23 -4.75
N ILE A 8 14.82 -1.47 -5.02
CA ILE A 8 13.99 -2.33 -4.17
C ILE A 8 14.31 -3.80 -4.42
N GLU A 9 14.52 -4.21 -5.67
CA GLU A 9 14.90 -5.60 -6.03
C GLU A 9 16.16 -6.06 -5.27
N ARG A 10 17.17 -5.18 -5.19
CA ARG A 10 18.42 -5.49 -4.47
C ARG A 10 18.23 -5.63 -2.96
N ARG A 11 17.21 -5.00 -2.38
CA ARG A 11 16.95 -4.98 -0.93
C ARG A 11 16.00 -6.09 -0.49
N LEU A 12 14.98 -6.40 -1.28
CA LEU A 12 14.05 -7.50 -0.99
C LEU A 12 14.66 -8.87 -1.29
N GLY A 13 15.71 -8.94 -2.12
CA GLY A 13 16.33 -10.22 -2.51
C GLY A 13 15.46 -11.07 -3.44
N GLU A 14 14.30 -10.58 -3.83
CA GLU A 14 13.33 -11.20 -4.74
C GLU A 14 12.97 -10.22 -5.87
N PRO A 15 12.63 -10.71 -7.08
CA PRO A 15 12.18 -9.84 -8.17
C PRO A 15 10.90 -9.10 -7.80
N VAL A 16 10.88 -7.78 -8.02
CA VAL A 16 9.69 -6.96 -7.76
C VAL A 16 8.83 -6.91 -9.02
N SER A 17 7.56 -7.26 -8.88
CA SER A 17 6.57 -7.06 -9.94
C SER A 17 5.66 -5.87 -9.61
N PHE A 18 5.23 -5.15 -10.64
CA PHE A 18 4.37 -3.99 -10.49
C PHE A 18 3.03 -4.26 -11.15
N LEU A 19 1.96 -3.97 -10.39
CA LEU A 19 0.61 -3.86 -10.92
C LEU A 19 0.30 -2.37 -11.01
N GLU A 20 0.06 -1.87 -12.22
CA GLU A 20 -0.27 -0.47 -12.45
C GLU A 20 -1.78 -0.30 -12.51
N ALA A 21 -2.27 0.78 -11.89
CA ALA A 21 -3.65 1.22 -11.98
C ALA A 21 -3.71 2.65 -12.50
N VAL A 22 -4.67 2.93 -13.38
CA VAL A 22 -4.87 4.28 -13.97
C VAL A 22 -5.57 5.23 -13.01
N ASP A 23 -6.32 4.69 -12.05
CA ASP A 23 -7.09 5.44 -11.06
C ASP A 23 -7.34 4.62 -9.79
N GLY A 24 -7.89 5.23 -8.74
CA GLY A 24 -8.06 4.53 -7.47
C GLY A 24 -9.21 3.53 -7.44
N GLU A 25 -10.18 3.62 -8.36
CA GLU A 25 -11.23 2.61 -8.51
C GLU A 25 -10.63 1.31 -9.07
N GLN A 26 -9.86 1.42 -10.15
CA GLN A 26 -9.11 0.29 -10.70
C GLN A 26 -8.08 -0.21 -9.68
N GLY A 27 -7.40 0.69 -8.96
CA GLY A 27 -6.42 0.34 -7.94
C GLY A 27 -7.04 -0.46 -6.79
N ALA A 28 -8.23 -0.08 -6.29
CA ALA A 28 -8.95 -0.84 -5.28
C ALA A 28 -9.34 -2.24 -5.80
N ARG A 29 -9.83 -2.33 -7.05
CA ARG A 29 -10.18 -3.60 -7.68
C ARG A 29 -8.98 -4.54 -7.82
N ILE A 30 -7.85 -4.03 -8.28
CA ILE A 30 -6.59 -4.78 -8.39
C ILE A 30 -6.10 -5.19 -7.00
N GLY A 31 -6.11 -4.28 -6.02
CA GLY A 31 -5.64 -4.56 -4.66
C GLY A 31 -6.44 -5.64 -3.94
N LEU A 32 -7.77 -5.66 -4.11
CA LEU A 32 -8.63 -6.71 -3.55
C LEU A 32 -8.47 -8.05 -4.27
N ARG A 33 -8.23 -8.04 -5.59
CA ARG A 33 -8.11 -9.26 -6.39
C ARG A 33 -6.74 -9.91 -6.28
N GLU A 34 -5.70 -9.13 -6.52
CA GLU A 34 -4.32 -9.62 -6.64
C GLU A 34 -3.59 -9.65 -5.30
N ARG A 35 -4.10 -8.94 -4.28
CA ARG A 35 -3.56 -8.91 -2.91
C ARG A 35 -2.04 -8.65 -2.87
N PRO A 36 -1.55 -7.52 -3.41
CA PRO A 36 -0.11 -7.23 -3.47
C PRO A 36 0.50 -7.08 -2.08
N ASP A 37 1.82 -7.28 -1.95
CA ASP A 37 2.54 -7.07 -0.67
C ASP A 37 2.45 -5.63 -0.17
N ALA A 38 2.23 -4.66 -1.05
CA ALA A 38 1.99 -3.27 -0.68
C ALA A 38 1.23 -2.52 -1.79
N VAL A 39 0.54 -1.46 -1.41
CA VAL A 39 -0.10 -0.51 -2.33
C VAL A 39 0.51 0.88 -2.13
N VAL A 40 0.92 1.51 -3.24
CA VAL A 40 1.35 2.92 -3.27
C VAL A 40 0.36 3.68 -4.13
N ALA A 41 -0.28 4.71 -3.57
CA ALA A 41 -1.32 5.49 -4.23
C ALA A 41 -1.00 6.99 -4.25
N ASP A 42 -1.31 7.63 -5.37
CA ASP A 42 -1.12 9.06 -5.60
C ASP A 42 -2.37 9.87 -5.19
N GLU A 43 -2.20 10.96 -4.44
CA GLU A 43 -3.30 11.82 -3.99
C GLU A 43 -4.16 12.31 -5.18
N ILE A 44 -3.53 12.75 -6.28
CA ILE A 44 -4.23 13.35 -7.42
C ILE A 44 -4.71 12.31 -8.44
N ALA A 45 -4.78 11.02 -8.09
CA ALA A 45 -5.29 10.01 -9.00
C ALA A 45 -6.69 10.41 -9.52
N SER A 46 -6.85 10.49 -10.84
CA SER A 46 -8.09 10.96 -11.46
C SER A 46 -9.17 9.89 -11.31
N ARG A 47 -10.34 10.23 -10.74
CA ARG A 47 -11.43 9.31 -10.32
C ARG A 47 -11.02 8.42 -9.13
N ALA A 48 -11.70 8.62 -8.00
CA ALA A 48 -11.36 7.99 -6.72
C ALA A 48 -9.88 8.17 -6.36
N GLY A 49 -9.53 9.27 -5.69
CA GLY A 49 -8.15 9.53 -5.25
C GLY A 49 -7.64 8.50 -4.22
N ALA A 50 -6.35 8.56 -3.87
CA ALA A 50 -5.71 7.61 -2.95
C ALA A 50 -6.48 7.37 -1.64
N PHE A 51 -7.16 8.39 -1.09
CA PHE A 51 -7.95 8.27 0.13
C PHE A 51 -9.18 7.38 -0.04
N SER A 52 -9.87 7.48 -1.20
CA SER A 52 -11.02 6.63 -1.50
C SER A 52 -10.58 5.19 -1.68
N LEU A 53 -9.52 4.97 -2.47
CA LEU A 53 -8.92 3.64 -2.65
C LEU A 53 -8.60 3.00 -1.29
N ALA A 54 -7.95 3.73 -0.38
CA ALA A 54 -7.59 3.19 0.91
C ALA A 54 -8.83 2.81 1.74
N LYS A 55 -9.89 3.64 1.69
CA LYS A 55 -11.17 3.31 2.34
C LYS A 55 -11.82 2.08 1.74
N ASP A 56 -11.83 1.95 0.41
CA ASP A 56 -12.44 0.82 -0.27
C ASP A 56 -11.69 -0.48 0.04
N LEU A 57 -10.35 -0.43 0.04
CA LEU A 57 -9.49 -1.55 0.43
C LEU A 57 -9.73 -2.01 1.88
N ARG A 58 -9.81 -1.05 2.82
CA ARG A 58 -10.01 -1.36 4.24
C ARG A 58 -11.46 -1.73 4.58
N GLY A 59 -12.42 -1.22 3.82
CA GLY A 59 -13.87 -1.39 4.05
C GLY A 59 -14.51 -2.55 3.31
N ALA A 60 -13.77 -3.26 2.45
CA ALA A 60 -14.28 -4.42 1.72
C ALA A 60 -14.71 -5.56 2.67
N PRO A 61 -15.67 -6.42 2.28
CA PRO A 61 -16.08 -7.58 3.08
C PRO A 61 -14.94 -8.52 3.47
N ASP A 62 -13.94 -8.65 2.58
CA ASP A 62 -12.65 -9.27 2.85
C ASP A 62 -11.56 -8.19 2.72
N PRO A 63 -11.26 -7.44 3.80
CA PRO A 63 -10.40 -6.27 3.76
C PRO A 63 -9.00 -6.58 3.25
N TYR A 64 -8.42 -5.68 2.48
CA TYR A 64 -6.98 -5.71 2.25
C TYR A 64 -6.27 -5.25 3.52
N LEU A 65 -5.48 -6.17 4.11
CA LEU A 65 -4.76 -5.93 5.36
C LEU A 65 -3.34 -5.41 5.16
N GLY A 66 -2.77 -5.60 3.97
CA GLY A 66 -1.40 -5.20 3.68
C GLY A 66 -1.13 -3.69 3.78
N PRO A 67 0.16 -3.30 3.69
CA PRO A 67 0.61 -1.92 3.67
C PRO A 67 -0.04 -1.06 2.58
N ILE A 68 -0.54 0.12 2.96
CA ILE A 68 -0.99 1.17 2.04
C ILE A 68 -0.17 2.43 2.33
N VAL A 69 0.51 2.96 1.30
CA VAL A 69 1.29 4.20 1.35
C VAL A 69 0.67 5.24 0.42
N ILE A 70 0.45 6.45 0.90
CA ILE A 70 -0.13 7.54 0.11
C ILE A 70 0.92 8.63 -0.17
N LEU A 71 1.03 9.04 -1.44
CA LEU A 71 1.85 10.17 -1.86
C LEU A 71 0.97 11.43 -1.90
N LEU A 72 1.25 12.37 -1.00
CA LEU A 72 0.52 13.60 -0.79
C LEU A 72 1.15 14.77 -1.55
N GLU A 73 0.32 15.70 -2.00
CA GLU A 73 0.75 16.98 -2.56
C GLU A 73 1.03 18.02 -1.48
N ARG A 74 0.36 17.90 -0.32
CA ARG A 74 0.52 18.86 0.77
C ARG A 74 0.39 18.20 2.14
N LYS A 75 1.12 18.77 3.10
CA LYS A 75 1.13 18.32 4.51
C LYS A 75 -0.25 18.33 5.17
N HIS A 76 -1.14 19.21 4.71
CA HIS A 76 -2.49 19.36 5.28
C HIS A 76 -3.40 18.15 5.04
N ASP A 77 -3.05 17.24 4.13
CA ASP A 77 -3.85 16.03 3.87
C ASP A 77 -3.36 14.81 4.65
N ALA A 78 -2.37 14.97 5.54
CA ALA A 78 -1.90 13.89 6.42
C ALA A 78 -3.04 13.31 7.29
N TRP A 79 -3.98 14.14 7.72
CA TRP A 79 -5.15 13.65 8.47
C TRP A 79 -6.07 12.80 7.59
N LEU A 80 -6.23 13.12 6.30
CA LEU A 80 -7.00 12.33 5.35
C LEU A 80 -6.34 10.98 5.11
N ALA A 81 -5.02 10.95 4.92
CA ALA A 81 -4.26 9.70 4.75
C ALA A 81 -4.42 8.77 5.96
N ARG A 82 -4.30 9.33 7.18
CA ARG A 82 -4.51 8.58 8.42
C ARG A 82 -5.96 8.09 8.54
N TRP A 83 -6.92 8.98 8.31
CA TRP A 83 -8.34 8.64 8.40
C TRP A 83 -8.74 7.57 7.38
N SER A 84 -8.16 7.58 6.18
CA SER A 84 -8.43 6.59 5.13
C SER A 84 -7.83 5.21 5.41
N GLY A 85 -6.96 5.07 6.42
CA GLY A 85 -6.36 3.80 6.80
C GLY A 85 -5.03 3.50 6.12
N ALA A 86 -4.30 4.52 5.68
CA ALA A 86 -2.91 4.37 5.22
C ALA A 86 -1.96 4.07 6.39
N ASN A 87 -0.93 3.26 6.12
CA ASN A 87 0.12 2.91 7.07
C ASN A 87 1.25 3.94 7.10
N ALA A 88 1.47 4.63 5.97
CA ALA A 88 2.42 5.73 5.85
C ALA A 88 1.99 6.72 4.76
N TRP A 89 2.57 7.92 4.78
CA TRP A 89 2.36 8.92 3.73
C TRP A 89 3.61 9.79 3.55
N PHE A 90 3.86 10.24 2.33
CA PHE A 90 4.97 11.10 1.96
C PHE A 90 4.47 12.33 1.24
N VAL A 91 4.98 13.51 1.58
CA VAL A 91 4.59 14.75 0.90
C VAL A 91 5.61 15.09 -0.18
N ARG A 92 5.15 15.45 -1.37
CA ARG A 92 6.05 15.84 -2.46
C ARG A 92 6.78 17.17 -2.14
N PRO A 93 8.03 17.33 -2.62
CA PRO A 93 8.88 16.30 -3.24
C PRO A 93 9.35 15.27 -2.20
N LEU A 94 9.30 13.98 -2.55
CA LEU A 94 9.74 12.88 -1.68
C LEU A 94 11.12 12.36 -2.08
N ASP A 95 11.84 11.74 -1.13
CA ASP A 95 13.04 10.96 -1.41
C ASP A 95 12.64 9.52 -1.82
N PRO A 96 12.96 9.08 -3.05
CA PRO A 96 12.68 7.71 -3.49
C PRO A 96 13.32 6.62 -2.63
N PHE A 97 14.47 6.87 -2.01
CA PHE A 97 15.13 5.92 -1.12
C PHE A 97 14.38 5.81 0.20
N GLU A 98 13.92 6.94 0.77
CA GLU A 98 13.12 6.92 2.00
C GLU A 98 11.80 6.16 1.80
N LEU A 99 11.14 6.36 0.66
CA LEU A 99 9.94 5.60 0.30
C LEU A 99 10.23 4.08 0.18
N ALA A 100 11.31 3.72 -0.51
CA ALA A 100 11.72 2.32 -0.67
C ALA A 100 11.99 1.66 0.69
N ASP A 101 12.76 2.34 1.55
CA ASP A 101 13.12 1.86 2.88
C ASP A 101 11.89 1.63 3.74
N ARG A 102 10.96 2.59 3.71
CA ARG A 102 9.70 2.49 4.45
C ARG A 102 8.79 1.37 3.93
N LEU A 103 8.74 1.16 2.62
CA LEU A 103 7.96 0.07 2.03
C LEU A 103 8.51 -1.29 2.44
N VAL A 104 9.83 -1.48 2.39
CA VAL A 104 10.47 -2.74 2.81
C VAL A 104 10.16 -3.02 4.28
N GLU A 105 10.33 -2.04 5.16
CA GLU A 105 10.04 -2.18 6.60
C GLU A 105 8.57 -2.59 6.85
N LEU A 106 7.63 -1.97 6.12
CA LEU A 106 6.20 -2.27 6.25
C LEU A 106 5.86 -3.68 5.75
N ILE A 107 6.45 -4.12 4.63
CA ILE A 107 6.23 -5.46 4.07
C ILE A 107 6.80 -6.53 5.00
N GLU A 108 8.03 -6.34 5.51
CA GLU A 108 8.65 -7.28 6.46
C GLU A 108 7.83 -7.39 7.75
N SER A 109 7.37 -6.25 8.28
CA SER A 109 6.51 -6.20 9.47
C SER A 109 5.18 -6.94 9.25
N ASP A 110 4.57 -6.79 8.08
CA ASP A 110 3.31 -7.46 7.73
C ASP A 110 3.52 -8.98 7.59
N ARG A 111 4.58 -9.42 6.91
CA ARG A 111 4.95 -10.85 6.79
C ARG A 111 5.22 -11.49 8.15
N ASP A 112 5.89 -10.77 9.05
CA ASP A 112 6.14 -11.21 10.41
C ASP A 112 4.84 -11.38 11.21
N GLN A 113 3.91 -10.42 11.10
CA GLN A 113 2.60 -10.52 11.73
C GLN A 113 1.78 -11.70 11.21
N GLN A 114 1.79 -11.94 9.89
CA GLN A 114 1.10 -13.08 9.29
C GLN A 114 1.70 -14.42 9.72
N ARG A 115 3.03 -14.52 9.81
CA ARG A 115 3.72 -15.74 10.27
C ARG A 115 3.42 -16.04 11.74
N ASN A 116 3.34 -15.00 12.57
CA ASN A 116 3.15 -15.13 14.02
C ASN A 116 1.68 -15.20 14.45
N GLN A 117 0.71 -15.12 13.52
CA GLN A 117 -0.69 -15.39 13.83
C GLN A 117 -0.89 -16.90 14.08
N PRO A 118 -1.40 -17.32 15.26
CA PRO A 118 -1.68 -18.72 15.53
C PRO A 118 -2.74 -19.25 14.55
N LYS A 119 -2.49 -20.41 13.94
CA LYS A 119 -3.34 -21.07 12.92
C LYS A 119 -4.73 -21.51 13.43
N ASP A 120 -5.15 -21.15 14.64
CA ASP A 120 -6.15 -21.89 15.42
C ASP A 120 -7.57 -21.31 15.41
N GLN A 121 -8.00 -20.64 14.34
CA GLN A 121 -9.39 -20.15 14.22
C GLN A 121 -10.06 -20.46 12.88
N ARG A 122 -9.50 -21.37 12.07
CA ARG A 122 -10.16 -21.84 10.83
C ARG A 122 -10.87 -23.19 10.96
N GLU A 123 -10.89 -23.79 12.15
CA GLU A 123 -11.60 -25.06 12.42
C GLU A 123 -12.56 -24.92 13.61
N THR A 124 -13.47 -23.95 13.60
CA THR A 124 -14.75 -24.11 14.33
C THR A 124 -15.82 -23.25 13.67
N VAL A 125 -16.72 -23.93 12.96
CA VAL A 125 -18.20 -23.87 12.96
C VAL A 125 -18.70 -24.33 11.60
#